data_AF-A0A925UD99-F1
#
_entry.id   AF-A0A925UD99-F1
#
_cell.length_a   1.000
_cell.length_b   1.000
_cell.length_c   1.000
_cell.angle_alpha   90.00
_cell.angle_beta   90.00
_cell.angle_gamma   90.00
#
_symmetry.space_group_name_H-M   'P 1'
#
loop_
_entity.id
_entity.type
_entity.pdbx_description
1 polymer ?
#
loop_
_entity_poly.entity_id
_entity_poly.type
_entity_poly.pdbx_seq_one_letter_code
_entity_poly.pdbx_strand_id
1 'polypeptide(L)' 'MTAIANAPQRTVLVTGGGRGIGAATSWLAAQRGWAVAVNYAQGSAAAQGMV' A
#
# COMPACT_ATOMS: atom_id res chain seq x y z
N MET A 1 -15.76 -18.14 -21.58
CA MET A 1 -15.50 -18.16 -20.12
C MET A 1 -14.00 -18.05 -19.94
N THR A 2 -13.47 -16.83 -19.88
CA THR A 2 -12.02 -16.60 -19.89
C THR A 2 -11.53 -16.54 -18.46
N ALA A 3 -10.63 -17.45 -18.08
CA ALA A 3 -10.01 -17.47 -16.77
C ALA A 3 -9.15 -16.22 -16.58
N ILE A 4 -9.46 -15.41 -15.57
CA ILE A 4 -8.54 -14.41 -15.04
C ILE A 4 -7.51 -15.12 -14.18
N ALA A 5 -6.52 -15.74 -14.82
CA ALA A 5 -5.33 -16.19 -14.11
C ALA A 5 -4.59 -14.94 -13.62
N ASN A 6 -4.92 -14.46 -12.41
CA ASN A 6 -4.16 -13.43 -11.74
C ASN A 6 -2.88 -14.09 -11.23
N ALA A 7 -1.75 -13.85 -11.90
CA ALA A 7 -0.44 -14.21 -11.36
C ALA A 7 -0.32 -13.63 -9.94
N PRO A 8 0.33 -14.32 -8.99
CA PRO A 8 0.32 -13.89 -7.59
C PRO A 8 0.88 -12.46 -7.46
N GLN A 9 -0.02 -11.52 -7.23
CA GLN A 9 0.29 -10.12 -6.99
C GLN A 9 1.03 -10.04 -5.65
N ARG A 10 2.26 -9.53 -5.68
CA ARG A 10 3.05 -9.34 -4.45
C ARG A 10 2.27 -8.40 -3.52
N THR A 11 2.12 -8.78 -2.26
CA THR A 11 1.32 -8.04 -1.27
C THR A 11 2.20 -7.63 -0.10
N VAL A 12 2.00 -6.43 0.44
CA VAL A 12 2.75 -5.91 1.60
C VAL A 12 1.82 -5.17 2.57
N LEU A 13 2.05 -5.36 3.87
CA LEU A 13 1.47 -4.56 4.94
C LEU A 13 2.52 -3.59 5.49
N VAL A 14 2.23 -2.29 5.45
CA VAL A 14 3.10 -1.25 6.00
C VAL A 14 2.45 -0.63 7.23
N THR A 15 3.09 -0.81 8.39
CA THR A 15 2.69 -0.15 9.64
C THR A 15 3.33 1.24 9.73
N GLY A 16 2.58 2.21 10.27
CA GLY A 16 2.99 3.62 10.21
C GLY A 16 3.04 4.16 8.78
N GLY A 17 2.40 3.49 7.81
CA GLY A 17 2.50 3.80 6.39
C GLY A 17 1.85 5.11 5.96
N GLY A 18 1.17 5.82 6.88
CA GLY A 18 0.48 7.09 6.58
C GLY A 18 1.35 8.35 6.63
N ARG A 19 2.66 8.26 6.95
CA ARG A 19 3.57 9.43 6.97
C ARG A 19 5.04 9.04 6.83
N GLY A 20 5.90 10.03 6.58
CA GLY A 20 7.36 9.88 6.62
C GLY A 20 7.87 8.72 5.77
N ILE A 21 8.74 7.88 6.35
CA ILE A 21 9.36 6.75 5.64
C ILE A 21 8.32 5.66 5.29
N GLY A 22 7.33 5.45 6.16
CA GLY A 22 6.24 4.51 5.90
C GLY A 22 5.48 4.88 4.63
N ALA A 23 5.16 6.16 4.47
CA ALA A 23 4.54 6.72 3.26
C ALA A 23 5.34 6.39 1.99
N ALA A 24 6.61 6.79 2.00
CA ALA A 24 7.49 6.61 0.86
C ALA A 24 7.63 5.13 0.47
N THR A 25 7.64 4.25 1.47
CA THR A 25 7.72 2.80 1.27
C THR A 25 6.44 2.24 0.65
N SER A 26 5.28 2.64 1.16
CA SER A 26 3.97 2.28 0.59
C SER A 26 3.84 2.71 -0.86
N TRP A 27 4.23 3.96 -1.17
CA TRP A 27 4.23 4.48 -2.54
C TRP A 27 5.18 3.72 -3.47
N LEU A 28 6.39 3.43 -3.02
CA LEU A 28 7.36 2.68 -3.82
C LEU A 28 6.87 1.26 -4.12
N ALA A 29 6.23 0.59 -3.15
CA ALA A 29 5.66 -0.74 -3.35
C ALA A 29 4.49 -0.70 -4.35
N ALA A 30 3.59 0.29 -4.24
CA ALA A 30 2.49 0.47 -5.17
C ALA A 30 3.00 0.74 -6.60
N GLN A 31 4.00 1.61 -6.77
CA GLN A 31 4.64 1.87 -8.08
C GLN A 31 5.30 0.63 -8.69
N ARG A 32 5.68 -0.35 -7.86
CA ARG A 32 6.21 -1.65 -8.30
C ARG A 32 5.11 -2.68 -8.60
N GLY A 33 3.84 -2.28 -8.55
CA GLY A 33 2.70 -3.13 -8.85
C GLY A 33 2.31 -4.08 -7.71
N TRP A 34 2.65 -3.74 -6.46
CA TRP A 34 2.27 -4.55 -5.31
C TRP A 34 0.91 -4.11 -4.80
N ALA A 35 0.15 -5.05 -4.24
CA ALA A 35 -1.01 -4.73 -3.41
C ALA A 35 -0.51 -4.24 -2.04
N VAL A 36 -0.86 -3.01 -1.65
CA VAL A 36 -0.34 -2.37 -0.43
C VAL A 36 -1.47 -2.14 0.57
N ALA A 37 -1.34 -2.71 1.76
CA ALA A 37 -2.17 -2.38 2.91
C ALA A 37 -1.41 -1.42 3.84
N VAL A 38 -2.05 -0.33 4.25
CA VAL A 38 -1.47 0.68 5.14
C VAL A 38 -2.18 0.68 6.48
N ASN A 39 -1.41 0.55 7.57
CA ASN A 39 -1.91 0.68 8.94
C ASN A 39 -1.28 1.89 9.65
N TYR A 40 -2.05 2.56 10.49
CA TYR A 40 -1.59 3.69 11.32
C TYR A 40 -2.37 3.72 12.64
N ALA A 41 -1.71 4.11 13.73
CA ALA A 41 -2.34 4.18 15.05
C ALA A 41 -3.16 5.48 15.24
N GLN A 42 -2.64 6.62 14.77
CA GLN A 42 -3.25 7.94 14.90
C GLN A 42 -2.83 8.82 13.70
N GLY A 43 -3.75 9.65 13.18
CA GLY A 43 -3.47 10.58 12.07
C GLY A 43 -4.08 10.19 10.72
N SER A 44 -5.40 9.98 10.69
CA SER A 44 -6.16 9.75 9.44
C SER A 44 -5.84 10.77 8.35
N ALA A 45 -5.70 12.06 8.69
CA ALA A 45 -5.44 13.13 7.73
C ALA A 45 -4.14 12.97 6.91
N ALA A 46 -3.08 12.39 7.48
CA ALA A 46 -1.83 12.15 6.74
C ALA A 46 -1.93 10.93 5.81
N ALA A 47 -2.70 9.91 6.23
CA ALA A 47 -2.98 8.73 5.41
C ALA A 47 -3.98 9.01 4.28
N GLN A 48 -4.91 9.95 4.46
CA GLN A 48 -5.91 10.35 3.45
C GLN A 48 -5.28 10.95 2.20
N GLY A 49 -4.09 11.56 2.30
CA GLY A 49 -3.33 12.05 1.15
C GLY A 49 -2.62 10.98 0.33
N MET A 50 -2.79 9.69 0.67
CA MET A 50 -2.18 8.57 -0.06
C MET A 50 -3.12 7.89 -1.06
N VAL A 51 -4.34 8.39 -1.20
CA VAL A 51 -5.39 7.81 -2.06
C VAL A 51 -5.57 8.65 -3.30
#